data_AF-A0A1F3MGA6-F1
#
_entry.id   AF-A0A1F3MGA6-F1
#
_cell.length_a   1.000
_cell.length_b   1.000
_cell.length_c   1.000
_cell.angle_alpha   90.00
_cell.angle_beta   90.00
_cell.angle_gamma   90.00
#
_symmetry.space_group_name_H-M   'P 1'
#
loop_
_entity.id
_entity.type
_entity.pdbx_description
1 polymer ?
#
loop_
_entity_poly.entity_id
_entity_poly.type
_entity_poly.pdbx_seq_one_letter_code
_entity_poly.pdbx_strand_id
1 'polypeptide(L)'
;MENTAQFCKIVRQRSLENKHAIDLLSRTGLTGQVMAVLRQELDSMVRVIFLLSQTIDERNHLISLTLSGQKWRLRSNAQVTDKQMVELADTLNGWTKSVYKFGCAFIHLSTFHDYAFNDPFENLGLDEINSIKTHLNYYHGFPMTDGLTMSSISFYLPRVFDKIESNLESYIQSLEAQRTDFY
;
A
#
# COMPACT_ATOMS: atom_id res chain seq x y z
N MET A 1 -25.01 1.16 5.48
CA MET A 1 -24.56 2.51 5.08
C MET A 1 -23.77 3.20 6.18
N GLU A 2 -24.26 3.25 7.43
CA GLU A 2 -23.54 3.86 8.56
C GLU A 2 -22.15 3.23 8.81
N ASN A 3 -22.07 1.89 8.88
CA ASN A 3 -20.78 1.19 9.05
C ASN A 3 -19.79 1.46 7.91
N THR A 4 -20.26 1.52 6.66
CA THR A 4 -19.42 1.83 5.49
C THR A 4 -18.86 3.24 5.62
N ALA A 5 -19.71 4.23 5.93
CA ALA A 5 -19.27 5.62 6.11
C ALA A 5 -18.27 5.75 7.27
N GLN A 6 -18.51 5.07 8.40
CA GLN A 6 -17.57 5.05 9.53
C GLN A 6 -16.23 4.40 9.16
N PHE A 7 -16.25 3.28 8.45
CA PHE A 7 -15.03 2.63 7.96
C PHE A 7 -14.25 3.55 7.01
N CYS A 8 -14.92 4.14 6.01
CA CYS A 8 -14.29 5.09 5.09
C CYS A 8 -13.68 6.29 5.82
N LYS A 9 -14.36 6.81 6.85
CA LYS A 9 -13.84 7.88 7.71
C LYS A 9 -12.54 7.47 8.41
N ILE A 10 -12.48 6.27 8.98
CA ILE A 10 -11.27 5.75 9.65
C ILE A 10 -10.11 5.61 8.66
N VAL A 11 -10.39 5.08 7.46
CA VAL A 11 -9.37 4.92 6.42
C VAL A 11 -8.83 6.29 5.98
N ARG A 12 -9.70 7.28 5.72
CA ARG A 12 -9.28 8.65 5.38
C ARG A 12 -8.47 9.30 6.51
N GLN A 13 -8.88 9.13 7.76
CA GLN A 13 -8.15 9.68 8.91
C GLN A 13 -6.73 9.10 9.01
N ARG A 14 -6.59 7.78 8.83
CA ARG A 14 -5.28 7.11 8.78
C ARG A 14 -4.42 7.63 7.62
N SER A 15 -5.02 7.80 6.44
CA SER A 15 -4.33 8.32 5.25
C SER A 15 -3.81 9.75 5.49
N LEU A 16 -4.61 10.63 6.11
CA LEU A 16 -4.19 11.98 6.50
C LEU A 16 -3.02 11.97 7.50
N GLU A 17 -3.05 11.08 8.50
CA GLU A 17 -1.94 10.92 9.44
C GLU A 17 -0.67 10.43 8.75
N ASN A 18 -0.81 9.47 7.83
CA ASN A 18 0.31 8.98 7.02
C ASN A 18 0.89 10.09 6.14
N LYS A 19 0.05 10.92 5.52
CA LYS A 19 0.49 12.06 4.70
C LYS A 19 1.34 13.03 5.51
N HIS A 20 0.86 13.42 6.70
CA HIS A 20 1.63 14.28 7.61
C HIS A 20 2.96 13.62 8.03
N ALA A 21 2.97 12.32 8.28
CA ALA A 21 4.19 11.59 8.62
C ALA A 21 5.19 11.58 7.44
N ILE A 22 4.74 11.32 6.21
CA ILE A 22 5.59 11.38 5.01
C ILE A 22 6.22 12.75 4.84
N ASP A 23 5.44 13.82 5.00
CA ASP A 23 5.92 15.20 4.83
C ASP A 23 6.99 15.55 5.89
N LEU A 24 6.83 15.09 7.13
CA LEU A 24 7.81 15.31 8.20
C LEU A 24 9.08 14.46 7.98
N LEU A 25 8.91 13.16 7.78
CA LEU A 25 10.00 12.19 7.72
C LEU A 25 10.89 12.41 6.50
N SER A 26 10.29 12.72 5.34
CA SER A 26 11.02 12.99 4.09
C SER A 26 11.93 14.21 4.21
N ARG A 27 11.47 15.30 4.84
CA ARG A 27 12.27 16.51 5.08
C ARG A 27 13.48 16.26 5.97
N THR A 28 13.37 15.30 6.88
CA THR A 28 14.46 14.91 7.79
C THR A 28 15.35 13.79 7.27
N GLY A 29 15.09 13.28 6.05
CA GLY A 29 15.90 12.20 5.45
C GLY A 29 15.71 10.83 6.10
N LEU A 30 14.61 10.61 6.84
CA LEU A 30 14.33 9.33 7.52
C LEU A 30 13.72 8.31 6.53
N THR A 31 14.44 8.00 5.46
CA THR A 31 13.93 7.25 4.29
C THR A 31 13.35 5.88 4.65
N GLY A 32 13.97 5.13 5.57
CA GLY A 32 13.40 3.86 6.05
C GLY A 32 12.02 4.02 6.70
N GLN A 33 11.81 5.11 7.45
CA GLN A 33 10.51 5.42 8.07
C GLN A 33 9.49 5.88 7.04
N VAL A 34 9.91 6.64 6.02
CA VAL A 34 9.05 6.99 4.87
C VAL A 34 8.53 5.73 4.18
N MET A 35 9.39 4.73 3.97
CA MET A 35 8.99 3.44 3.38
C MET A 35 8.04 2.64 4.28
N ALA A 36 8.25 2.66 5.61
CA ALA A 36 7.34 2.04 6.56
C ALA A 36 5.93 2.67 6.52
N VAL A 37 5.84 4.01 6.43
CA VAL A 37 4.55 4.72 6.30
C VAL A 37 3.90 4.44 4.93
N LEU A 38 4.66 4.45 3.84
CA LEU A 38 4.18 4.03 2.51
C LEU A 38 3.54 2.65 2.54
N ARG A 39 4.15 1.71 3.27
CA ARG A 39 3.63 0.35 3.41
C ARG A 39 2.31 0.31 4.20
N GLN A 40 2.11 1.21 5.17
CA GLN A 40 0.83 1.36 5.86
C GLN A 40 -0.27 1.94 4.96
N GLU A 41 0.08 2.85 4.06
CA GLU A 41 -0.85 3.38 3.06
C GLU A 41 -1.28 2.29 2.07
N LEU A 42 -0.30 1.52 1.59
CA LEU A 42 -0.55 0.40 0.70
C LEU A 42 -1.44 -0.68 1.36
N ASP A 43 -1.26 -0.95 2.66
CA ASP A 43 -2.15 -1.85 3.42
C ASP A 43 -3.61 -1.37 3.35
N SER A 44 -3.84 -0.07 3.55
CA SER A 44 -5.17 0.53 3.50
C SER A 44 -5.78 0.36 2.11
N MET A 45 -5.04 0.66 1.05
CA MET A 45 -5.49 0.50 -0.34
C MET A 45 -5.84 -0.95 -0.67
N VAL A 46 -4.96 -1.89 -0.33
CA VAL A 46 -5.15 -3.33 -0.59
C VAL A 46 -6.39 -3.88 0.14
N ARG A 47 -6.66 -3.42 1.37
CA ARG A 47 -7.88 -3.77 2.11
C ARG A 47 -9.15 -3.26 1.44
N VAL A 48 -9.15 -2.00 0.97
CA VAL A 48 -10.32 -1.43 0.27
C VAL A 48 -10.56 -2.14 -1.07
N ILE A 49 -9.50 -2.42 -1.83
CA ILE A 49 -9.58 -3.23 -3.06
C ILE A 49 -10.21 -4.61 -2.77
N PHE A 50 -9.78 -5.28 -1.70
CA PHE A 50 -10.34 -6.57 -1.32
C PHE A 50 -11.83 -6.46 -0.98
N LEU A 51 -12.25 -5.43 -0.24
CA LEU A 51 -13.67 -5.18 0.05
C LEU A 51 -14.50 -4.94 -1.22
N LEU A 52 -13.92 -4.27 -2.22
CA LEU A 52 -14.59 -3.99 -3.49
C LEU A 52 -14.78 -5.25 -4.35
N SER A 53 -13.89 -6.23 -4.26
CA SER A 53 -14.05 -7.52 -4.96
C SER A 53 -15.07 -8.46 -4.31
N GLN A 54 -15.51 -8.16 -3.09
CA GLN A 54 -16.52 -8.95 -2.39
C GLN A 54 -17.96 -8.53 -2.76
N THR A 55 -18.90 -9.45 -2.54
CA THR A 55 -20.34 -9.12 -2.56
C THR A 55 -20.67 -8.07 -1.51
N ILE A 56 -21.78 -7.34 -1.68
CA ILE A 56 -22.21 -6.30 -0.73
C ILE A 56 -22.38 -6.89 0.69
N ASP A 57 -22.93 -8.09 0.81
CA ASP A 57 -23.18 -8.73 2.10
C ASP A 57 -21.90 -9.14 2.82
N GLU A 58 -20.90 -9.60 2.06
CA GLU A 58 -19.60 -10.01 2.58
C GLU A 58 -18.76 -8.77 2.93
N ARG A 59 -18.79 -7.74 2.08
CA ARG A 59 -18.20 -6.42 2.34
C ARG A 59 -18.72 -5.82 3.65
N ASN A 60 -20.05 -5.80 3.83
CA ASN A 60 -20.67 -5.29 5.06
C ASN A 60 -20.23 -6.11 6.30
N HIS A 61 -20.10 -7.43 6.14
CA HIS A 61 -19.59 -8.29 7.20
C HIS A 61 -18.15 -7.95 7.58
N LEU A 62 -17.24 -7.89 6.62
CA LEU A 62 -15.82 -7.58 6.87
C LEU A 62 -15.62 -6.16 7.43
N ILE A 63 -16.41 -5.19 6.97
CA ILE A 63 -16.44 -3.84 7.55
C ILE A 63 -16.85 -3.91 9.02
N SER A 64 -17.90 -4.66 9.36
CA SER A 64 -18.35 -4.80 10.75
C SER A 64 -17.28 -5.44 11.65
N LEU A 65 -16.51 -6.41 11.13
CA LEU A 65 -15.38 -7.00 11.86
C LEU A 65 -14.28 -5.97 12.14
N THR A 66 -14.01 -5.07 11.19
CA THR A 66 -13.04 -3.97 11.40
C THR A 66 -13.50 -3.06 12.54
N LEU A 67 -14.77 -2.64 12.51
CA LEU A 67 -15.34 -1.73 13.50
C LEU A 67 -15.46 -2.35 14.89
N SER A 68 -15.53 -3.68 14.99
CA SER A 68 -15.55 -4.42 16.26
C SER A 68 -14.14 -4.86 16.73
N GLY A 69 -13.08 -4.54 16.00
CA GLY A 69 -11.71 -4.95 16.32
C GLY A 69 -11.44 -6.45 16.12
N GLN A 70 -12.26 -7.14 15.33
CA GLN A 70 -12.14 -8.55 15.03
C GLN A 70 -11.31 -8.81 13.77
N LYS A 71 -10.61 -9.95 13.75
CA LYS A 71 -9.86 -10.39 12.57
C LYS A 71 -10.83 -10.74 11.43
N TRP A 72 -10.47 -10.38 10.21
CA TRP A 72 -11.27 -10.69 9.04
C TRP A 72 -11.39 -12.19 8.82
N ARG A 73 -12.63 -12.65 8.74
CA ARG A 73 -13.04 -13.98 8.32
C ARG A 73 -14.22 -13.81 7.40
N LEU A 74 -14.26 -14.64 6.36
CA LEU A 74 -15.43 -14.70 5.50
C LEU A 74 -16.60 -15.33 6.26
N ARG A 75 -17.84 -15.11 5.80
CA ARG A 75 -19.02 -15.80 6.35
C ARG A 75 -18.93 -17.32 6.29
N SER A 76 -18.11 -17.86 5.38
CA SER A 76 -17.77 -19.30 5.32
C SER A 76 -16.81 -19.76 6.42
N ASN A 77 -16.43 -18.90 7.35
CA ASN A 77 -15.38 -19.06 8.37
C ASN A 77 -13.94 -19.17 7.84
N ALA A 78 -13.73 -19.03 6.53
CA ALA A 78 -12.39 -18.97 5.96
C ALA A 78 -11.67 -17.70 6.43
N GLN A 79 -10.42 -17.83 6.89
CA GLN A 79 -9.61 -16.68 7.29
C GLN A 79 -9.20 -15.87 6.06
N VAL A 80 -9.33 -14.55 6.13
CA VAL A 80 -8.76 -13.64 5.13
C VAL A 80 -7.32 -13.31 5.54
N THR A 81 -6.38 -13.51 4.63
CA THR A 81 -4.96 -13.29 4.86
C THR A 81 -4.43 -12.11 4.03
N ASP A 82 -3.40 -11.45 4.56
CA ASP A 82 -2.72 -10.38 3.83
C ASP A 82 -2.20 -10.85 2.46
N LYS A 83 -1.73 -12.10 2.37
CA LYS A 83 -1.30 -12.71 1.11
C LYS A 83 -2.42 -12.69 0.06
N GLN A 84 -3.63 -13.13 0.42
CA GLN A 84 -4.77 -13.15 -0.49
C GLN A 84 -5.14 -11.74 -0.96
N MET A 85 -5.13 -10.76 -0.04
CA MET A 85 -5.47 -9.37 -0.41
C MET A 85 -4.43 -8.78 -1.37
N VAL A 86 -3.14 -9.03 -1.13
CA VAL A 86 -2.04 -8.56 -1.98
C VAL A 86 -2.08 -9.24 -3.35
N GLU A 87 -2.29 -10.56 -3.41
CA GLU A 87 -2.38 -11.30 -4.68
C GLU A 87 -3.52 -10.76 -5.56
N LEU A 88 -4.69 -10.49 -4.96
CA LEU A 88 -5.80 -9.86 -5.67
C LEU A 88 -5.45 -8.43 -6.15
N ALA A 89 -4.84 -7.62 -5.30
CA ALA A 89 -4.48 -6.26 -5.68
C ALA A 89 -3.35 -6.22 -6.73
N ASP A 90 -2.52 -7.25 -6.80
CA ASP A 90 -1.47 -7.42 -7.80
C ASP A 90 -2.05 -7.79 -9.17
N THR A 91 -3.13 -8.59 -9.25
CA THR A 91 -3.79 -8.87 -10.53
C THR A 91 -4.37 -7.64 -11.20
N LEU A 92 -4.70 -6.59 -10.42
CA LEU A 92 -5.29 -5.36 -10.93
C LEU A 92 -4.24 -4.33 -11.38
N ASN A 93 -3.06 -4.35 -10.77
CA ASN A 93 -2.09 -3.27 -10.90
C ASN A 93 -0.69 -3.73 -11.36
N GLY A 94 -0.34 -5.01 -11.20
CA GLY A 94 0.92 -5.62 -11.64
C GLY A 94 2.18 -5.21 -10.86
N TRP A 95 2.08 -4.29 -9.90
CA TRP A 95 3.21 -3.80 -9.09
C TRP A 95 3.01 -3.96 -7.58
N THR A 96 1.79 -4.27 -7.15
CA THR A 96 1.40 -4.28 -5.74
C THR A 96 2.25 -5.24 -4.93
N LYS A 97 2.53 -6.44 -5.47
CA LYS A 97 3.33 -7.46 -4.79
C LYS A 97 4.77 -7.03 -4.59
N SER A 98 5.38 -6.39 -5.59
CA SER A 98 6.77 -5.89 -5.52
C SER A 98 6.90 -4.80 -4.45
N VAL A 99 6.00 -3.82 -4.45
CA VAL A 99 6.02 -2.72 -3.47
C VAL A 99 5.66 -3.21 -2.06
N TYR A 100 4.72 -4.15 -1.94
CA TYR A 100 4.34 -4.72 -0.65
C TYR A 100 5.47 -5.53 -0.02
N LYS A 101 6.12 -6.40 -0.80
CA LYS A 101 7.27 -7.20 -0.35
C LYS A 101 8.43 -6.29 0.08
N PHE A 102 8.74 -5.29 -0.74
CA PHE A 102 9.82 -4.34 -0.46
C PHE A 102 9.52 -3.49 0.79
N GLY A 103 8.31 -2.93 0.90
CA GLY A 103 7.88 -2.17 2.08
C GLY A 103 7.88 -2.99 3.37
N CYS A 104 7.55 -4.28 3.32
CA CYS A 104 7.62 -5.17 4.49
C CYS A 104 9.04 -5.28 5.07
N ALA A 105 10.09 -5.19 4.24
CA ALA A 105 11.48 -5.27 4.70
C ALA A 105 11.90 -4.09 5.59
N PHE A 106 11.19 -2.95 5.51
CA PHE A 106 11.41 -1.77 6.37
C PHE A 106 10.50 -1.75 7.61
N ILE A 107 9.56 -2.69 7.74
CA ILE A 107 8.75 -2.88 8.95
C ILE A 107 9.40 -3.89 9.89
N HIS A 108 9.96 -4.96 9.33
CA HIS A 108 10.66 -5.98 10.10
C HIS A 108 12.15 -5.63 10.20
N LEU A 109 12.73 -5.72 11.41
CA LEU A 109 14.16 -5.54 11.58
C LEU A 109 14.92 -6.51 10.66
N SER A 110 15.66 -5.94 9.72
CA SER A 110 16.33 -6.64 8.63
C SER A 110 17.56 -5.84 8.21
N THR A 111 18.37 -6.39 7.31
CA THR A 111 19.52 -5.68 6.71
C THR A 111 19.12 -4.38 6.02
N PHE A 112 17.84 -4.20 5.68
CA PHE A 112 17.33 -2.97 5.09
C PHE A 112 17.32 -1.79 6.07
N HIS A 113 17.50 -2.04 7.38
CA HIS A 113 17.69 -0.99 8.38
C HIS A 113 19.12 -0.44 8.41
N ASP A 114 20.08 -1.16 7.79
CA ASP A 114 21.48 -0.75 7.67
C ASP A 114 21.76 0.02 6.37
N TYR A 115 20.71 0.63 5.80
CA TYR A 115 20.75 1.29 4.49
C TYR A 115 21.67 2.51 4.40
N ALA A 116 22.15 3.00 5.54
CA ALA A 116 23.17 4.04 5.58
C ALA A 116 24.55 3.53 5.14
N PHE A 117 24.79 2.22 5.25
CA PHE A 117 26.08 1.59 4.94
C PHE A 117 25.98 0.55 3.81
N ASN A 118 24.81 -0.09 3.64
CA ASN A 118 24.59 -1.14 2.64
C ASN A 118 23.29 -0.86 1.87
N ASP A 119 23.37 -0.63 0.56
CA ASP A 119 22.15 -0.30 -0.19
C ASP A 119 21.24 -1.54 -0.32
N PRO A 120 20.00 -1.50 0.21
CA PRO A 120 19.09 -2.64 0.19
C PRO A 120 18.72 -3.11 -1.22
N PHE A 121 18.80 -2.24 -2.23
CA PHE A 121 18.50 -2.60 -3.61
C PHE A 121 19.58 -3.51 -4.25
N GLU A 122 20.80 -3.55 -3.69
CA GLU A 122 21.85 -4.47 -4.14
C GLU A 122 21.50 -5.94 -3.90
N ASN A 123 20.58 -6.21 -2.96
CA ASN A 123 20.14 -7.56 -2.64
C ASN A 123 18.93 -8.03 -3.47
N LEU A 124 18.42 -7.20 -4.39
CA LEU A 124 17.27 -7.54 -5.23
C LEU A 124 17.71 -8.19 -6.55
N GLY A 125 16.87 -9.10 -7.06
CA GLY A 125 17.06 -9.66 -8.40
C GLY A 125 16.82 -8.62 -9.50
N LEU A 126 17.41 -8.83 -10.67
CA LEU A 126 17.25 -7.92 -11.83
C LEU A 126 15.78 -7.70 -12.22
N ASP A 127 14.95 -8.74 -12.15
CA ASP A 127 13.52 -8.63 -12.48
C ASP A 127 12.77 -7.74 -11.49
N GLU A 128 13.11 -7.81 -10.20
CA GLU A 128 12.52 -6.96 -9.16
C GLU A 128 12.95 -5.50 -9.35
N ILE A 129 14.25 -5.27 -9.61
CA ILE A 129 14.79 -3.94 -9.92
C ILE A 129 14.09 -3.35 -11.14
N ASN A 130 13.97 -4.12 -12.23
CA ASN A 130 13.33 -3.67 -13.47
C ASN A 130 11.85 -3.37 -13.28
N SER A 131 11.12 -4.17 -12.50
CA SER A 131 9.72 -3.93 -12.16
C SER A 131 9.56 -2.61 -11.40
N ILE A 132 10.38 -2.37 -10.37
CA ILE A 132 10.35 -1.13 -9.59
C ILE A 132 10.70 0.08 -10.46
N LYS A 133 11.78 -0.01 -11.24
CA LYS A 133 12.21 1.08 -12.14
C LYS A 133 11.16 1.41 -13.19
N THR A 134 10.56 0.40 -13.82
CA THR A 134 9.50 0.60 -14.82
C THR A 134 8.30 1.32 -14.21
N HIS A 135 7.89 0.94 -13.00
CA HIS A 135 6.79 1.60 -12.30
C HIS A 135 7.13 3.06 -11.94
N LEU A 136 8.30 3.29 -11.34
CA LEU A 136 8.78 4.63 -11.00
C LEU A 136 8.95 5.50 -12.25
N ASN A 137 9.39 4.93 -13.37
CA ASN A 137 9.51 5.62 -14.65
C ASN A 137 8.13 6.02 -15.19
N TYR A 138 7.20 5.07 -15.27
CA TYR A 138 5.87 5.28 -15.82
C TYR A 138 5.09 6.36 -15.06
N TYR A 139 5.08 6.32 -13.72
CA TYR A 139 4.28 7.24 -12.91
C TYR A 139 5.01 8.51 -12.46
N HIS A 140 6.35 8.47 -12.38
CA HIS A 140 7.12 9.54 -11.73
C HIS A 140 8.36 10.00 -12.51
N GLY A 141 8.59 9.44 -13.70
CA GLY A 141 9.68 9.85 -14.59
C GLY A 141 11.07 9.42 -14.15
N PHE A 142 11.20 8.38 -13.31
CA PHE A 142 12.51 7.84 -12.91
C PHE A 142 13.36 7.43 -14.14
N PRO A 143 14.60 7.91 -14.31
CA PRO A 143 15.42 7.55 -15.47
C PRO A 143 15.80 6.06 -15.46
N MET A 144 15.48 5.34 -16.54
CA MET A 144 15.80 3.91 -16.64
C MET A 144 17.30 3.62 -16.72
N THR A 145 18.13 4.63 -17.00
CA THR A 145 19.59 4.56 -16.97
C THR A 145 20.17 4.60 -15.55
N ASP A 146 19.41 5.12 -14.59
CA ASP A 146 19.92 5.35 -13.23
C ASP A 146 19.89 4.07 -12.39
N GLY A 147 20.84 3.96 -11.47
CA GLY A 147 20.84 2.92 -10.45
C GLY A 147 19.68 3.10 -9.48
N LEU A 148 18.97 2.01 -9.17
CA LEU A 148 17.97 2.01 -8.12
C LEU A 148 18.71 1.89 -6.77
N THR A 149 18.70 2.96 -5.99
CA THR A 149 19.40 3.08 -4.71
C THR A 149 18.50 3.79 -3.70
N MET A 150 18.82 3.72 -2.42
CA MET A 150 18.09 4.44 -1.38
C MET A 150 18.15 5.95 -1.58
N SER A 151 19.29 6.44 -2.03
CA SER A 151 19.45 7.86 -2.39
C SER A 151 18.55 8.22 -3.58
N SER A 152 18.59 7.44 -4.66
CA SER A 152 17.84 7.77 -5.87
C SER A 152 16.33 7.66 -5.67
N ILE A 153 15.84 6.70 -4.87
CA ILE A 153 14.40 6.54 -4.63
C ILE A 153 13.84 7.55 -3.61
N SER A 154 14.65 8.05 -2.68
CA SER A 154 14.18 8.93 -1.59
C SER A 154 13.36 10.13 -2.09
N PHE A 155 13.75 10.70 -3.24
CA PHE A 155 13.08 11.81 -3.91
C PHE A 155 11.74 11.44 -4.58
N TYR A 156 11.50 10.15 -4.80
CA TYR A 156 10.28 9.64 -5.42
C TYR A 156 9.27 9.16 -4.38
N LEU A 157 9.71 8.78 -3.18
CA LEU A 157 8.82 8.21 -2.16
C LEU A 157 7.60 9.09 -1.80
N PRO A 158 7.71 10.43 -1.62
CA PRO A 158 6.53 11.26 -1.39
C PRO A 158 5.56 11.24 -2.58
N ARG A 159 6.06 11.21 -3.81
CA ARG A 159 5.23 11.16 -5.03
C ARG A 159 4.56 9.79 -5.19
N VAL A 160 5.23 8.71 -4.79
CA VAL A 160 4.64 7.37 -4.71
C VAL A 160 3.51 7.37 -3.68
N PHE A 161 3.70 8.01 -2.53
CA PHE A 161 2.65 8.15 -1.52
C PHE A 161 1.42 8.85 -2.11
N ASP A 162 1.60 10.01 -2.73
CA ASP A 162 0.49 10.78 -3.32
C ASP A 162 -0.28 9.97 -4.36
N LYS A 163 0.41 9.11 -5.12
CA LYS A 163 -0.23 8.21 -6.08
C LYS A 163 -1.06 7.13 -5.40
N ILE A 164 -0.57 6.53 -4.32
CA ILE A 164 -1.30 5.53 -3.54
C ILE A 164 -2.50 6.17 -2.85
N GLU A 165 -2.32 7.33 -2.22
CA GLU A 165 -3.39 8.11 -1.57
C GLU A 165 -4.51 8.44 -2.58
N SER A 166 -4.16 8.96 -3.76
CA SER A 166 -5.12 9.28 -4.81
C SER A 166 -5.91 8.05 -5.30
N ASN A 167 -5.22 6.92 -5.48
CA ASN A 167 -5.89 5.67 -5.85
C ASN A 167 -6.80 5.17 -4.72
N LEU A 168 -6.33 5.23 -3.47
CA LEU A 168 -7.09 4.84 -2.29
C LEU A 168 -8.38 5.66 -2.18
N GLU A 169 -8.32 6.98 -2.36
CA GLU A 169 -9.52 7.83 -2.33
C GLU A 169 -10.53 7.44 -3.42
N SER A 170 -10.08 7.13 -4.64
CA SER A 170 -10.96 6.62 -5.70
C SER A 170 -11.66 5.30 -5.32
N TYR A 171 -10.93 4.39 -4.66
CA TYR A 171 -11.51 3.15 -4.15
C TYR A 171 -12.47 3.36 -2.98
N ILE A 172 -12.18 4.31 -2.09
CA ILE A 172 -13.09 4.69 -0.99
C ILE A 172 -14.41 5.22 -1.58
N GLN A 173 -14.35 6.11 -2.57
CA GLN A 173 -15.54 6.61 -3.25
C GLN A 173 -16.35 5.49 -3.92
N SER A 174 -15.67 4.50 -4.51
CA SER A 174 -16.32 3.31 -5.06
C SER A 174 -17.01 2.47 -3.97
N LEU A 175 -16.41 2.40 -2.77
CA LEU A 175 -16.97 1.68 -1.62
C LEU A 175 -18.22 2.37 -1.09
N GLU A 176 -18.19 3.71 -0.99
CA GLU A 176 -19.33 4.56 -0.58
C GLU A 176 -20.49 4.48 -1.57
N ALA A 177 -20.18 4.44 -2.87
CA ALA A 177 -21.16 4.26 -3.94
C ALA A 177 -21.66 2.81 -4.08
N GLN A 178 -21.19 1.89 -3.24
CA GLN A 178 -21.51 0.45 -3.29
C GLN A 178 -21.30 -0.19 -4.68
N ARG A 179 -20.26 0.23 -5.41
CA ARG A 179 -19.93 -0.37 -6.71
C ARG A 179 -19.67 -1.87 -6.58
N THR A 180 -20.12 -2.63 -7.57
CA THR A 180 -20.00 -4.10 -7.66
C THR A 180 -19.34 -4.55 -8.97
N ASP A 181 -19.11 -3.64 -9.90
CA ASP A 181 -18.47 -3.81 -11.21
C ASP A 181 -16.94 -3.77 -11.11
N PHE A 182 -16.37 -4.36 -10.06
CA PHE A 182 -14.94 -4.29 -9.78
C PHE A 182 -14.16 -5.39 -10.52
N TYR A 183 -14.18 -5.35 -11.86
CA TYR A 183 -13.37 -6.16 -12.79
C TYR A 183 -13.16 -5.44 -14.13
#